data_AF-F9U8L7-F1
#
_entry.id   AF-F9U8L7-F1
#
_cell.length_a   1.000
_cell.length_b   1.000
_cell.length_c   1.000
_cell.angle_alpha   90.00
_cell.angle_beta   90.00
_cell.angle_gamma   90.00
#
_symmetry.space_group_name_H-M   'P 1'
#
loop_
_entity.id
_entity.type
_entity.pdbx_description
1 polymer ?
#
loop_
_entity_poly.entity_id
_entity_poly.type
_entity_poly.pdbx_seq_one_letter_code
_entity_poly.pdbx_strand_id
1 'polypeptide(L)' 'MSVTALSLILSEQRPFRALSLDGVEPTPANIANGTYPLYKRFYFIVPRSPSNTVKAFIDYAHSPEGIAILVRTGHWIPQE' A
#
# COMPACT_ATOMS: atom_id res chain seq x y z
N MET A 1 23.27 3.42 -4.45
CA MET A 1 21.99 3.65 -3.76
C MET A 1 20.99 2.65 -4.30
N SER A 2 20.39 1.83 -3.44
CA SER A 2 19.36 0.87 -3.85
C SER A 2 17.98 1.48 -3.59
N VAL A 3 16.98 1.05 -4.34
CA VAL A 3 15.57 1.40 -4.11
C VAL A 3 14.85 0.19 -3.51
N THR A 4 13.96 0.42 -2.55
CA THR A 4 13.07 -0.60 -1.99
C THR A 4 11.72 0.03 -1.69
N ALA A 5 10.67 -0.80 -1.56
CA ALA A 5 9.35 -0.32 -1.23
C ALA A 5 9.25 0.00 0.27
N LEU A 6 8.64 1.14 0.61
CA LEU A 6 8.31 1.50 2.00
C LEU A 6 7.54 0.37 2.71
N SER A 7 6.64 -0.29 1.99
CA SER A 7 5.85 -1.38 2.56
C SER A 7 6.69 -2.54 3.07
N LEU A 8 7.78 -2.89 2.39
CA LEU A 8 8.71 -3.94 2.84
C LEU A 8 9.47 -3.53 4.11
N ILE A 9 9.87 -2.25 4.19
CA ILE A 9 10.54 -1.72 5.38
C ILE A 9 9.62 -1.85 6.60
N LEU A 10 8.35 -1.45 6.44
CA LEU A 10 7.37 -1.45 7.53
C LEU A 10 6.84 -2.85 7.88
N SER A 11 6.53 -3.70 6.89
CA SER A 11 5.95 -5.02 7.13
C SER A 11 6.94 -6.02 7.69
N GLU A 12 8.21 -5.92 7.31
CA GLU A 12 9.27 -6.86 7.74
C GLU A 12 10.18 -6.26 8.81
N GLN A 13 9.89 -5.05 9.30
CA GLN A 13 10.69 -4.34 10.31
C GLN A 13 12.18 -4.26 9.93
N ARG A 14 12.47 -4.03 8.64
CA ARG A 14 13.85 -3.97 8.18
C ARG A 14 14.54 -2.74 8.77
N PRO A 15 15.83 -2.84 9.17
CA PRO A 15 16.58 -1.73 9.75
C PRO A 15 17.05 -0.73 8.68
N PHE A 16 16.14 -0.32 7.79
CA PHE A 16 16.39 0.66 6.75
C PHE A 16 15.67 1.96 7.08
N ARG A 17 16.35 3.07 6.84
CA ARG A 17 15.74 4.40 6.90
C ARG A 17 15.29 4.80 5.52
N ALA A 18 13.99 5.01 5.35
CA ALA A 18 13.46 5.65 4.15
C ALA A 18 13.94 7.11 4.11
N LEU A 19 14.37 7.58 2.95
CA LEU A 19 14.82 8.96 2.75
C LEU A 19 13.68 9.79 2.18
N SER A 20 13.63 11.07 2.56
CA SER A 20 12.77 12.03 1.90
C SER A 20 13.25 12.33 0.48
N LEU A 21 12.29 12.69 -0.37
CA LEU A 21 12.53 13.15 -1.73
C LEU A 21 12.13 14.63 -1.79
N ASP A 22 13.08 15.51 -2.10
CA ASP A 22 12.88 16.96 -2.12
C ASP A 22 12.24 17.53 -0.83
N GLY A 23 12.62 16.95 0.33
CA GLY A 23 12.09 17.33 1.64
C GLY A 23 10.73 16.70 1.99
N VAL A 24 10.14 15.89 1.10
CA VAL A 24 8.87 15.19 1.33
C VAL A 24 9.13 13.74 1.77
N GLU A 25 8.58 13.37 2.92
CA GLU A 25 8.68 12.00 3.44
C GLU A 25 7.79 11.01 2.66
N PRO A 26 8.23 9.76 2.44
CA PRO A 26 7.41 8.70 1.83
C PRO A 26 6.33 8.24 2.82
N THR A 27 5.20 8.95 2.88
CA THR A 27 4.08 8.57 3.74
C THR A 27 2.82 8.30 2.92
N PRO A 28 1.89 7.45 3.39
CA PRO A 28 0.59 7.28 2.75
C PRO A 28 -0.14 8.61 2.48
N ALA A 29 -0.04 9.58 3.41
CA ALA A 29 -0.64 10.89 3.26
C ALA A 29 0.00 11.72 2.13
N ASN A 30 1.33 11.70 2.00
CA ASN A 30 2.03 12.43 0.95
C ASN A 30 1.85 11.80 -0.43
N ILE A 31 1.63 10.49 -0.49
CA ILE A 31 1.22 9.82 -1.74
C ILE A 31 -0.21 10.25 -2.10
N ALA A 32 -1.14 10.22 -1.13
CA ALA A 32 -2.54 10.55 -1.34
C ALA A 32 -2.77 12.00 -1.82
N ASN A 33 -1.97 12.95 -1.31
CA ASN A 33 -2.06 14.36 -1.71
C ASN A 33 -1.15 14.72 -2.90
N GLY A 34 -0.44 13.75 -3.48
CA GLY A 34 0.41 13.93 -4.66
C GLY A 34 1.75 14.62 -4.43
N THR A 35 2.12 14.93 -3.18
CA THR A 35 3.42 15.57 -2.87
C THR A 35 4.59 14.58 -2.90
N TYR A 36 4.34 13.28 -2.73
CA TYR A 36 5.36 12.24 -2.90
C TYR A 36 5.15 11.49 -4.24
N PRO A 37 6.03 11.69 -5.24
CA PRO A 37 5.78 11.23 -6.61
C PRO A 37 6.04 9.73 -6.85
N LEU A 38 6.73 9.05 -5.93
CA LEU A 38 7.12 7.64 -6.12
C LEU A 38 6.13 6.69 -5.43
N TYR A 39 5.19 6.18 -6.20
CA TYR A 39 4.26 5.14 -5.76
C TYR A 39 3.90 4.19 -6.90
N LYS A 40 3.30 3.05 -6.55
CA LYS A 40 2.76 2.09 -7.51
C LYS A 40 1.40 1.61 -7.06
N ARG A 41 0.55 1.27 -8.02
CA ARG A 41 -0.79 0.74 -7.77
C ARG A 41 -0.75 -0.77 -7.66
N PHE A 42 -1.49 -1.31 -6.71
CA PHE A 42 -1.74 -2.75 -6.61
C PHE A 42 -3.15 -3.03 -7.08
N TYR A 43 -3.32 -4.12 -7.83
CA TYR A 43 -4.60 -4.54 -8.38
C TYR A 43 -4.83 -6.01 -8.09
N PHE A 44 -6.07 -6.37 -7.77
CA PHE A 44 -6.52 -7.76 -7.86
C PHE A 44 -6.90 -8.05 -9.31
N ILE A 45 -6.18 -8.98 -9.95
CA ILE A 45 -6.51 -9.47 -11.29
C ILE A 45 -7.20 -10.82 -11.11
N VAL A 46 -8.49 -10.88 -11.47
CA VAL A 46 -9.33 -12.08 -11.29
C VAL A 46 -10.10 -12.41 -12.58
N PRO A 47 -10.50 -13.68 -12.77
CA PRO A 47 -11.40 -14.04 -13.88
C PRO A 47 -12.71 -13.27 -13.82
N ARG A 48 -13.39 -13.13 -14.96
CA ARG A 48 -14.72 -12.46 -15.04
C ARG A 48 -15.76 -13.03 -14.07
N SER A 49 -15.64 -14.32 -13.74
CA SER A 49 -16.44 -15.00 -12.72
C SER A 49 -15.52 -15.60 -11.64
N PRO A 50 -15.13 -14.84 -10.61
CA PRO A 50 -14.29 -15.36 -9.53
C PRO A 50 -15.09 -16.31 -8.63
N SER A 51 -14.41 -17.29 -8.03
CA SER A 51 -15.02 -18.19 -7.04
C SER A 51 -15.44 -17.43 -5.77
N ASN A 52 -16.32 -18.04 -4.98
CA ASN A 52 -16.79 -17.44 -3.73
C ASN A 52 -15.63 -17.14 -2.76
N THR A 53 -14.62 -18.02 -2.70
CA THR A 53 -13.43 -17.81 -1.86
C THR A 53 -12.63 -16.58 -2.30
N VAL A 54 -12.47 -16.38 -3.61
CA VAL A 54 -11.77 -15.19 -4.15
C VAL A 54 -12.54 -13.92 -3.81
N LYS A 55 -13.87 -13.92 -3.97
CA LYS A 55 -14.72 -12.78 -3.58
C LYS A 55 -14.60 -12.47 -2.09
N ALA A 56 -14.74 -13.49 -1.23
CA ALA A 56 -14.63 -13.31 0.21
C ALA A 56 -13.27 -12.73 0.65
N PHE A 57 -12.17 -13.11 -0.02
CA PHE A 57 -10.87 -12.52 0.24
C PHE A 57 -10.78 -11.05 -0.19
N ILE A 58 -11.32 -10.71 -1.37
CA ILE A 58 -11.37 -9.31 -1.83
C ILE A 58 -12.23 -8.47 -0.89
N ASP A 59 -13.37 -9.00 -0.44
CA ASP A 59 -14.25 -8.33 0.52
C ASP A 59 -13.53 -8.12 1.86
N TYR A 60 -12.78 -9.11 2.34
CA TYR A 60 -11.93 -8.99 3.52
C TYR A 60 -10.85 -7.90 3.35
N ALA A 61 -10.16 -7.86 2.20
CA ALA A 61 -9.13 -6.85 1.93
C ALA A 61 -9.69 -5.42 1.96
N HIS A 62 -10.96 -5.22 1.58
CA HIS A 62 -11.67 -3.94 1.65
C HIS A 62 -12.43 -3.72 2.96
N SER A 63 -12.42 -4.68 3.89
CA SER A 63 -13.04 -4.53 5.21
C SER A 63 -12.27 -3.54 6.09
N PRO A 64 -12.88 -2.97 7.15
CA PRO A 64 -12.18 -2.08 8.08
C PRO A 64 -10.89 -2.69 8.64
N GLU A 65 -10.87 -4.00 8.89
CA GLU A 65 -9.69 -4.72 9.37
C GLU A 65 -8.60 -4.80 8.29
N GLY A 66 -8.96 -5.20 7.06
CA GLY A 66 -8.04 -5.26 5.93
C GLY A 66 -7.40 -3.89 5.65
N ILE A 67 -8.21 -2.84 5.67
CA ILE A 67 -7.76 -1.45 5.52
C ILE A 67 -6.76 -1.07 6.62
N ALA A 68 -7.04 -1.41 7.89
CA ALA A 68 -6.14 -1.11 8.99
C ALA A 68 -4.77 -1.79 8.83
N ILE A 69 -4.73 -3.03 8.33
CA ILE A 69 -3.49 -3.75 8.03
C ILE A 69 -2.71 -3.04 6.91
N LEU A 70 -3.39 -2.66 5.83
CA LEU A 70 -2.80 -1.96 4.69
C LEU A 70 -2.17 -0.63 5.10
N VAL A 71 -2.91 0.20 5.85
CA VAL A 71 -2.41 1.49 6.35
C VAL A 71 -1.19 1.31 7.25
N ARG A 72 -1.25 0.36 8.20
CA ARG A 72 -0.11 0.06 9.09
C ARG A 72 1.15 -0.38 8.34
N THR A 73 0.99 -0.98 7.16
CA THR A 73 2.09 -1.47 6.33
C THR A 73 2.49 -0.48 5.23
N GLY A 74 2.10 0.80 5.33
CA GLY A 74 2.53 1.85 4.42
C GLY A 74 1.77 1.91 3.09
N HIS A 75 0.61 1.27 3.01
CA HIS A 75 -0.28 1.38 1.85
C HIS A 75 -1.29 2.50 2.08
N TRP A 76 -1.61 3.19 0.99
CA TRP A 76 -2.74 4.09 0.92
C TRP A 76 -3.81 3.46 0.02
N ILE A 77 -5.07 3.58 0.43
CA ILE A 77 -6.22 3.11 -0.33
C ILE A 77 -6.91 4.34 -0.93
N PRO A 78 -6.93 4.48 -2.26
CA PRO A 78 -7.68 5.54 -2.91
C PRO A 78 -9.16 5.42 -2.55
N GLN A 79 -9.78 6.52 -2.14
CA GLN A 79 -11.23 6.62 -2.18
C GLN A 79 -11.58 7.12 -3.57
N GLU A 80 -12.15 6.26 -4.40
CA GLU A 80 -12.74 6.70 -5.67
C GLU A 80 -14.00 7.55 -5.40
#